data_AF-A0A0S9C9D6-F1
#
_entry.id   AF-A0A0S9C9D6-F1
#
_cell.length_a   1.000
_cell.length_b   1.000
_cell.length_c   1.000
_cell.angle_alpha   90.00
_cell.angle_beta   90.00
_cell.angle_gamma   90.00
#
_symmetry.space_group_name_H-M   'P 1'
#
loop_
_entity.id
_entity.type
_entity.pdbx_description
1 polymer ?
#
loop_
_entity_poly.entity_id
_entity_poly.type
_entity_poly.pdbx_seq_one_letter_code
_entity_poly.pdbx_strand_id
1 'polypeptide(L)'
;MTPLNDDYGVLFARGDYVGVDPVALRGVADPSLFNFADGALGVIATRVDMEGKPDPAATATVIFRSDPARLAEFEELGTLDLRSADGVARPRAVWDSATRRYLVSWTDRNAQPRWTTVADLARTEWQAAKWQPDNGGRRRRIVSPGNVGDARIGAVVTTADDTLAISGEAATALTRRFGRVVNTSATVTPQKIAAGSSANLDSVGGTSGSPAIQYRCGYDR
;
A
#
# COMPACT_ATOMS: atom_id res chain seq x y z
N MET A 1 -14.58 1.77 -15.78
CA MET A 1 -13.42 1.96 -14.90
C MET A 1 -12.65 0.65 -14.93
N THR A 2 -11.35 0.66 -15.24
CA THR A 2 -10.53 -0.56 -15.23
C THR A 2 -9.73 -0.56 -13.94
N PRO A 3 -9.78 -1.61 -13.12
CA PRO A 3 -9.00 -1.67 -11.90
C PRO A 3 -7.49 -1.67 -12.20
N LEU A 4 -6.71 -1.06 -11.32
CA LEU A 4 -5.24 -1.14 -11.40
C LEU A 4 -4.80 -2.52 -10.92
N ASN A 5 -3.85 -3.13 -11.63
CA ASN A 5 -3.32 -4.45 -11.33
C ASN A 5 -4.40 -5.55 -11.17
N ASP A 6 -5.51 -5.47 -11.92
CA ASP A 6 -6.64 -6.41 -11.84
C ASP A 6 -7.17 -6.62 -10.40
N ASP A 7 -7.08 -5.58 -9.55
CA ASP A 7 -7.40 -5.61 -8.11
C ASP A 7 -6.61 -6.64 -7.28
N TYR A 8 -5.49 -7.16 -7.79
CA TYR A 8 -4.60 -8.07 -7.03
C TYR A 8 -3.88 -7.41 -5.84
N GLY A 9 -4.06 -6.10 -5.65
CA GLY A 9 -3.38 -5.32 -4.63
C GLY A 9 -2.04 -4.78 -5.12
N VAL A 10 -1.73 -3.56 -4.71
CA VAL A 10 -0.47 -2.85 -5.06
C VAL A 10 0.30 -2.40 -3.82
N LEU A 11 -0.31 -2.49 -2.63
CA LEU A 11 0.26 -2.11 -1.35
C LEU A 11 0.19 -3.28 -0.38
N PHE A 12 1.29 -3.52 0.33
CA PHE A 12 1.41 -4.59 1.31
C PHE A 12 1.94 -4.01 2.61
N ALA A 13 1.29 -4.36 3.72
CA ALA A 13 1.76 -3.97 5.04
C ALA A 13 3.02 -4.77 5.39
N ARG A 14 4.02 -4.11 5.99
CA ARG A 14 5.22 -4.75 6.51
C ARG A 14 4.82 -5.78 7.56
N GLY A 15 5.38 -6.99 7.46
CA GLY A 15 5.20 -8.06 8.44
C GLY A 15 5.77 -7.71 9.82
N ASP A 16 5.53 -8.60 10.79
CA ASP A 16 6.11 -8.50 12.14
C ASP A 16 7.13 -9.61 12.35
N TYR A 17 8.31 -9.29 12.89
CA TYR A 17 9.28 -10.29 13.30
C TYR A 17 8.78 -11.00 14.56
N VAL A 18 8.66 -12.33 14.49
CA VAL A 18 8.18 -13.17 15.61
C VAL A 18 9.30 -14.04 16.22
N GLY A 19 10.51 -13.90 15.71
CA GLY A 19 11.73 -14.54 16.19
C GLY A 19 12.95 -14.02 15.41
N VAL A 20 14.08 -14.72 15.48
CA VAL A 20 15.34 -14.33 14.83
C VAL A 20 15.25 -14.35 13.31
N ASP A 21 14.44 -15.26 12.74
CA ASP A 21 14.23 -15.41 11.29
C ASP A 21 12.75 -15.39 10.82
N PRO A 22 11.74 -15.82 11.61
CA PRO A 22 10.37 -15.83 11.10
C PRO A 22 9.76 -14.43 11.10
N VAL A 23 9.24 -14.04 9.93
CA VAL A 23 8.39 -12.86 9.75
C VAL A 23 6.95 -13.33 9.58
N ALA A 24 6.09 -12.88 10.49
CA ALA A 24 4.65 -13.01 10.34
C ALA A 24 4.19 -12.01 9.25
N LEU A 25 3.88 -12.53 8.07
CA LEU A 25 3.42 -11.73 6.93
C LEU A 25 2.09 -11.03 7.25
N ARG A 26 1.91 -9.87 6.63
CA ARG A 26 0.72 -9.03 6.79
C ARG A 26 0.24 -8.53 5.45
N GLY A 27 -1.08 -8.45 5.32
CA GLY A 27 -1.78 -7.86 4.19
C GLY A 27 -2.53 -6.60 4.61
N VAL A 28 -3.34 -6.12 3.67
CA VAL A 28 -4.30 -5.04 3.90
C VAL A 28 -5.68 -5.46 3.40
N ALA A 29 -6.72 -5.05 4.10
CA ALA A 29 -8.11 -5.20 3.74
C ALA A 29 -8.80 -3.83 3.77
N ASP A 30 -9.87 -3.69 2.98
CA ASP A 30 -10.67 -2.47 2.85
C ASP A 30 -9.83 -1.19 2.65
N PRO A 31 -8.90 -1.13 1.67
CA PRO A 31 -8.12 0.07 1.41
C PRO A 31 -9.01 1.21 0.92
N SER A 32 -8.78 2.41 1.43
CA SER A 32 -9.48 3.63 1.04
C SER A 32 -8.48 4.75 0.74
N LEU A 33 -8.73 5.49 -0.34
CA LEU A 33 -7.91 6.62 -0.77
C LEU A 33 -8.34 7.92 -0.07
N PHE A 34 -7.36 8.75 0.26
CA PHE A 34 -7.58 10.11 0.76
C PHE A 34 -6.44 11.05 0.35
N ASN A 35 -6.61 12.35 0.57
CA ASN A 35 -5.54 13.33 0.42
C ASN A 35 -4.98 13.71 1.79
N PHE A 36 -3.66 13.70 1.92
CA PHE A 36 -2.98 14.40 3.00
C PHE A 36 -3.21 15.91 2.90
N ALA A 37 -2.99 16.63 4.00
CA ALA A 37 -3.15 18.07 4.10
C ALA A 37 -2.29 18.87 3.09
N ASP A 38 -1.20 18.28 2.62
CA ASP A 38 -0.31 18.84 1.59
C ASP A 38 -0.66 18.40 0.16
N GLY A 39 -1.74 17.63 -0.02
CA GLY A 39 -2.18 17.11 -1.32
C GLY A 39 -1.54 15.79 -1.76
N ALA A 40 -0.63 15.20 -0.97
CA ALA A 40 -0.11 13.87 -1.26
C ALA A 40 -1.24 12.81 -1.19
N LEU A 41 -1.17 11.78 -2.04
CA LEU A 41 -2.10 10.67 -1.97
C LEU A 41 -1.81 9.79 -0.76
N GLY A 42 -2.86 9.44 -0.05
CA GLY A 42 -2.82 8.53 1.08
C GLY A 42 -3.68 7.31 0.86
N VAL A 43 -3.25 6.19 1.42
CA VAL A 43 -4.09 4.99 1.56
C VAL A 43 -4.21 4.65 3.03
N ILE A 44 -5.43 4.50 3.51
CA ILE A 44 -5.75 3.97 4.83
C ILE A 44 -6.38 2.59 4.65
N ALA A 45 -5.98 1.61 5.45
CA ALA A 45 -6.49 0.26 5.33
C ALA A 45 -6.50 -0.47 6.67
N THR A 46 -7.28 -1.55 6.75
CA THR A 46 -7.21 -2.50 7.86
C THR A 46 -6.03 -3.46 7.63
N ARG A 47 -5.09 -3.53 8.58
CA ARG A 47 -3.98 -4.49 8.57
C ARG A 47 -4.49 -5.86 9.01
N VAL A 48 -4.21 -6.87 8.20
CA VAL A 48 -4.66 -8.25 8.41
C VAL A 48 -3.50 -9.23 8.35
N ASP A 49 -3.65 -10.41 8.95
CA ASP A 49 -2.76 -11.54 8.68
C ASP A 49 -3.04 -12.19 7.31
N MET A 50 -2.30 -13.25 6.98
CA MET A 50 -2.44 -13.94 5.70
C MET A 50 -3.77 -14.70 5.53
N GLU A 51 -4.51 -14.91 6.62
CA GLU A 51 -5.86 -15.50 6.61
C GLU A 51 -6.95 -14.42 6.52
N GLY A 52 -6.56 -13.14 6.44
CA GLY A 52 -7.48 -12.01 6.38
C GLY A 52 -8.03 -11.59 7.74
N LYS A 53 -7.51 -12.14 8.85
CA LYS A 53 -7.94 -11.74 10.19
C LYS A 53 -7.30 -10.40 10.56
N PRO A 54 -8.10 -9.41 11.01
CA PRO A 54 -7.55 -8.13 11.47
C PRO A 54 -6.57 -8.29 12.62
N ASP A 55 -5.53 -7.46 12.59
CA ASP A 55 -4.64 -7.25 13.73
C ASP A 55 -5.42 -6.71 14.95
N PRO A 56 -4.85 -6.76 16.17
CA PRO A 56 -5.42 -6.08 17.33
C PRO A 56 -5.69 -4.60 17.05
N ALA A 57 -6.74 -4.03 17.66
CA ALA A 57 -7.21 -2.67 17.33
C ALA A 57 -6.11 -1.59 17.36
N ALA A 58 -5.15 -1.70 18.29
CA ALA A 58 -4.01 -0.78 18.42
C ALA A 58 -3.02 -0.81 17.23
N THR A 59 -3.11 -1.81 16.36
CA THR A 59 -2.27 -1.97 15.15
C THR A 59 -3.07 -2.29 13.89
N ALA A 60 -4.40 -2.33 14.00
CA ALA A 60 -5.30 -2.70 12.91
C ALA A 60 -5.39 -1.65 11.80
N THR A 61 -5.00 -0.40 12.05
CA THR A 61 -5.01 0.63 11.01
C THR A 61 -3.59 0.84 10.49
N VAL A 62 -3.40 0.84 9.17
CA VAL A 62 -2.12 1.16 8.53
C VAL A 62 -2.30 2.29 7.52
N ILE A 63 -1.30 3.17 7.43
CA ILE A 63 -1.30 4.31 6.50
C ILE A 63 -0.12 4.19 5.55
N PHE A 64 -0.41 4.40 4.26
CA PHE A 64 0.57 4.61 3.22
C PHE A 64 0.48 6.04 2.67
N ARG A 65 1.60 6.57 2.23
CA ARG A 65 1.68 7.90 1.62
C ARG A 65 2.49 7.84 0.33
N SER A 66 1.99 8.47 -0.71
CA SER A 66 2.73 8.66 -1.96
C SER A 66 3.88 9.65 -1.75
N ASP A 67 5.03 9.39 -2.36
CA ASP A 67 6.08 10.40 -2.48
C ASP A 67 5.58 11.55 -3.38
N PRO A 68 5.60 12.81 -2.91
CA PRO A 68 5.19 13.96 -3.72
C PRO A 68 5.98 14.12 -5.03
N ALA A 69 7.24 13.67 -5.07
CA ALA A 69 8.07 13.67 -6.28
C ALA A 69 7.86 12.43 -7.16
N ARG A 70 7.28 11.35 -6.60
CA ARG A 70 7.07 10.05 -7.26
C ARG A 70 5.69 9.52 -6.91
N LEU A 71 4.66 10.09 -7.55
CA LEU A 71 3.23 9.91 -7.21
C LEU A 71 2.72 8.45 -7.20
N ALA A 72 3.44 7.52 -7.82
CA ALA A 72 3.11 6.09 -7.82
C ALA A 72 3.94 5.25 -6.83
N GLU A 73 4.85 5.86 -6.08
CA GLU A 73 5.63 5.21 -5.03
C GLU A 73 5.02 5.53 -3.67
N PHE A 74 4.57 4.48 -2.97
CA PHE A 74 3.98 4.60 -1.64
C PHE A 74 4.93 4.07 -0.58
N GLU A 75 5.09 4.84 0.49
CA GLU A 75 5.75 4.37 1.71
C GLU A 75 4.71 4.03 2.79
N GLU A 76 4.93 2.93 3.53
CA GLU A 76 4.21 2.68 4.78
C GLU A 76 4.74 3.65 5.86
N LEU A 77 3.86 4.51 6.36
CA LEU A 77 4.18 5.39 7.50
C LEU A 77 4.15 4.63 8.83
N GLY A 78 3.32 3.59 8.90
CA GLY A 78 3.22 2.69 10.03
C GLY A 78 1.77 2.45 10.45
N THR A 79 1.62 1.77 11.58
CA THR A 79 0.30 1.52 12.16
C THR A 79 -0.16 2.68 13.05
N LEU A 80 -1.47 2.80 13.19
CA LEU A 80 -2.16 3.84 13.96
C LEU A 80 -3.17 3.20 14.93
N ASP A 81 -3.09 3.56 16.21
CA ASP A 81 -4.12 3.22 17.18
C ASP A 81 -5.22 4.28 17.17
N LEU A 82 -6.40 3.92 16.65
CA LEU A 82 -7.58 4.79 16.63
C LEU A 82 -8.31 4.87 17.99
N ARG A 83 -7.74 4.27 19.04
CA ARG A 83 -8.32 4.12 20.38
C ARG A 83 -9.67 3.40 20.34
N SER A 84 -9.82 2.48 19.40
CA SER A 84 -10.98 1.60 19.29
C SER A 84 -10.79 0.41 20.24
N ALA A 85 -11.79 0.13 21.08
CA ALA A 85 -11.80 -1.10 21.89
C ALA A 85 -12.22 -2.33 21.06
N ASP A 86 -12.94 -2.12 19.96
CA ASP A 86 -13.75 -3.13 19.28
C ASP A 86 -13.29 -3.39 17.84
N GLY A 87 -12.00 -3.22 17.54
CA GLY A 87 -11.44 -3.45 16.20
C GLY A 87 -11.73 -2.31 15.21
N VAL A 88 -11.19 -2.48 14.00
CA VAL A 88 -11.25 -1.48 12.92
C VAL A 88 -11.41 -2.19 11.58
N ALA A 89 -12.56 -2.00 10.92
CA ALA A 89 -12.83 -2.44 9.56
C ALA A 89 -13.24 -1.25 8.68
N ARG A 90 -12.92 -1.30 7.39
CA ARG A 90 -13.27 -0.23 6.42
C ARG A 90 -12.89 1.18 6.90
N PRO A 91 -11.65 1.42 7.32
CA PRO A 91 -11.24 2.74 7.75
C PRO A 91 -11.24 3.71 6.57
N ARG A 92 -11.69 4.93 6.81
CA ARG A 92 -11.73 6.04 5.84
C ARG A 92 -11.18 7.29 6.51
N ALA A 93 -10.55 8.17 5.74
CA ALA A 93 -10.01 9.43 6.23
C ALA A 93 -10.35 10.57 5.27
N VAL A 94 -10.63 11.75 5.81
CA VAL A 94 -10.75 12.99 5.04
C VAL A 94 -10.11 14.13 5.81
N TRP A 95 -9.39 15.00 5.12
CA TRP A 95 -8.85 16.23 5.70
C TRP A 95 -9.95 17.28 5.82
N ASP A 96 -10.25 17.72 7.03
CA ASP A 96 -11.10 18.88 7.30
C ASP A 96 -10.21 20.12 7.49
N SER A 97 -10.20 20.98 6.48
CA SER A 97 -9.41 22.22 6.47
C SER A 97 -9.94 23.28 7.44
N ALA A 98 -11.22 23.23 7.83
CA ALA A 98 -11.80 24.19 8.76
C ALA A 98 -11.29 23.95 10.18
N THR A 99 -11.22 22.68 10.60
CA THR A 99 -10.70 22.30 11.93
C THR A 99 -9.21 21.92 11.91
N ARG A 100 -8.60 21.84 10.72
CA ARG A 100 -7.21 21.42 10.50
C ARG A 100 -6.93 20.06 11.15
N ARG A 101 -7.83 19.11 10.93
CA ARG A 101 -7.73 17.74 11.42
C ARG A 101 -8.25 16.76 10.38
N TYR A 102 -7.77 15.53 10.44
CA TYR A 102 -8.38 14.43 9.72
C TYR A 102 -9.60 13.93 10.49
N LEU A 103 -10.72 13.78 9.80
CA LEU A 103 -11.84 12.97 10.27
C LEU A 103 -11.61 11.54 9.81
N VAL A 104 -11.50 10.61 10.77
CA VAL A 104 -11.27 9.19 10.49
C VAL A 104 -12.47 8.39 10.97
N SER A 105 -13.05 7.58 10.10
CA SER A 105 -14.21 6.73 10.42
C SER A 105 -13.93 5.27 10.12
N TRP A 106 -14.58 4.36 10.83
CA TRP A 106 -14.49 2.92 10.60
C TRP A 106 -15.76 2.21 11.08
N THR A 107 -15.85 0.92 10.77
CA THR A 107 -16.84 0.01 11.35
C THR A 107 -16.15 -0.85 12.40
N ASP A 108 -16.71 -0.93 13.60
CA ASP A 108 -16.19 -1.85 14.62
C ASP A 108 -16.66 -3.29 14.39
N ARG A 109 -16.17 -4.24 15.19
CA ARG A 109 -16.51 -5.67 15.11
C ARG A 109 -17.99 -5.98 15.35
N ASN A 110 -18.73 -5.04 15.96
CA ASN A 110 -20.16 -5.14 16.23
C ASN A 110 -20.98 -4.46 15.12
N ALA A 111 -20.36 -4.16 13.97
CA ALA A 111 -20.95 -3.45 12.84
C ALA A 111 -21.44 -2.03 13.18
N GLN A 112 -20.91 -1.42 14.25
CA GLN A 112 -21.27 -0.04 14.59
C GLN A 112 -20.32 0.95 13.92
N PRO A 113 -20.84 2.04 13.33
CA PRO A 113 -20.00 3.10 12.80
C PRO A 113 -19.35 3.86 13.95
N ARG A 114 -18.05 4.09 13.80
CA ARG A 114 -17.20 4.81 14.74
C ARG A 114 -16.41 5.88 14.01
N TRP A 115 -15.98 6.88 14.75
CA TRP A 115 -15.11 7.92 14.22
C TRP A 115 -14.26 8.60 15.29
N THR A 116 -13.20 9.26 14.85
CA THR A 116 -12.35 10.14 15.67
C THR A 116 -11.75 11.25 14.83
N THR A 117 -11.02 12.16 15.45
CA THR A 117 -10.17 13.13 14.76
C THR A 117 -8.70 12.81 14.97
N VAL A 118 -7.88 12.99 13.95
CA VAL A 118 -6.42 12.86 14.03
C VAL A 118 -5.79 14.18 13.61
N ALA A 119 -4.86 14.73 14.40
CA ALA A 119 -4.24 16.01 14.07
C ALA A 119 -3.27 15.89 12.88
N ASP A 120 -2.45 14.84 12.87
CA ASP A 120 -1.47 14.60 11.81
C ASP A 120 -1.24 13.09 11.58
N LEU A 121 -1.67 12.59 10.41
CA LEU A 121 -1.45 11.21 9.98
C LEU A 121 0.01 10.93 9.56
N ALA A 122 0.83 11.96 9.40
CA ALA A 122 2.27 11.84 9.09
C ALA A 122 3.16 11.96 10.33
N ARG A 123 2.59 12.25 11.50
CA ARG A 123 3.32 12.34 12.76
C ARG A 123 3.71 10.95 13.24
N THR A 124 4.93 10.53 12.88
CA THR A 124 5.45 9.20 13.23
C THR A 124 6.47 9.23 14.36
N GLU A 125 6.59 8.10 15.06
CA GLU A 125 7.61 7.84 16.06
C GLU A 125 8.21 6.44 15.88
N TRP A 126 9.40 6.24 16.44
CA TRP A 126 10.03 4.94 16.53
C TRP A 126 9.66 4.29 17.86
N GLN A 127 8.93 3.17 17.81
CA GLN A 127 8.61 2.37 18.99
C GLN A 127 9.43 1.09 19.01
N ALA A 128 9.81 0.63 20.20
CA ALA A 128 10.46 -0.66 20.37
C ALA A 128 9.59 -1.78 19.77
N ALA A 129 10.19 -2.60 18.93
CA ALA A 129 9.56 -3.74 18.30
C ALA A 129 10.40 -4.96 18.59
N LYS A 130 9.85 -5.86 19.42
CA LYS A 130 10.53 -7.10 19.79
C LYS A 130 10.92 -7.87 18.53
N TRP A 131 12.14 -8.38 18.49
CA TRP A 131 12.71 -9.15 17.37
C TRP A 131 12.95 -8.36 16.07
N GLN A 132 12.70 -7.05 16.02
CA GLN A 132 13.05 -6.25 14.85
C GLN A 132 14.58 -6.21 14.70
N PRO A 133 15.16 -6.69 13.60
CA PRO A 133 16.62 -6.66 13.40
C PRO A 133 17.10 -5.25 13.00
N ASP A 134 16.24 -4.49 12.31
CA ASP A 134 16.58 -3.18 11.77
C ASP A 134 16.27 -2.02 12.72
N ASN A 135 16.79 -0.84 12.38
CA ASN A 135 16.49 0.44 13.04
C ASN A 135 16.75 0.45 14.57
N GLY A 136 17.64 -0.44 15.02
CA GLY A 136 17.98 -0.63 16.43
C GLY A 136 16.84 -1.25 17.24
N GLY A 137 16.12 -2.23 16.68
CA GLY A 137 15.03 -2.91 17.40
C GLY A 137 13.74 -2.11 17.44
N ARG A 138 13.49 -1.25 16.43
CA ARG A 138 12.36 -0.32 16.44
C ARG A 138 11.58 -0.32 15.14
N ARG A 139 10.28 -0.08 15.24
CA ARG A 139 9.37 0.07 14.11
C ARG A 139 8.70 1.44 14.14
N ARG A 140 8.51 2.01 12.96
CA ARG A 140 7.78 3.27 12.77
C ARG A 140 6.29 3.05 13.04
N ARG A 141 5.68 3.93 13.84
CA ARG A 141 4.24 4.00 14.08
C ARG A 141 3.77 5.44 14.01
N ILE A 142 2.49 5.65 13.75
CA ILE A 142 1.88 6.97 13.87
C ILE A 142 1.56 7.22 15.34
N VAL A 143 2.02 8.37 15.85
CA VAL A 143 1.83 8.76 17.24
C VAL A 143 0.33 8.84 17.53
N SER A 144 -0.12 8.20 18.59
CA SER A 144 -1.52 8.27 19.03
C SER A 144 -1.74 9.24 20.20
N PRO A 145 -0.90 9.24 21.26
CA PRO A 145 -1.01 10.21 22.36
C PRO A 145 -0.94 11.67 21.89
N GLY A 146 -1.97 12.46 22.23
CA GLY A 146 -2.06 13.88 21.86
C GLY A 146 -2.27 14.14 20.36
N ASN A 147 -2.39 13.09 19.54
CA ASN A 147 -2.62 13.19 18.10
C ASN A 147 -4.01 12.67 17.71
N VAL A 148 -4.46 11.58 18.34
CA VAL A 148 -5.74 10.92 18.07
C VAL A 148 -6.72 11.26 19.20
N GLY A 149 -7.91 11.72 18.83
CA GLY A 149 -9.01 11.95 19.76
C GLY A 149 -9.66 10.63 20.22
N ASP A 150 -10.58 10.71 21.16
CA ASP A 150 -11.29 9.51 21.62
C ASP A 150 -12.26 9.00 20.56
N ALA A 151 -12.40 7.68 20.46
CA ALA A 151 -13.33 7.04 19.55
C ALA A 151 -14.79 7.36 19.94
N ARG A 152 -15.57 7.80 18.96
CA ARG A 152 -16.97 8.20 19.10
C ARG A 152 -17.86 7.24 18.32
N ILE A 153 -19.10 7.08 18.80
CA ILE A 153 -20.14 6.32 18.08
C ILE A 153 -20.82 7.24 17.07
N GLY A 154 -21.15 6.70 15.91
CA GLY A 154 -21.96 7.36 14.90
C GLY A 154 -21.31 7.34 13.52
N ALA A 155 -22.13 7.54 12.49
CA ALA A 155 -21.64 7.77 11.15
C ALA A 155 -21.23 9.24 10.99
N VAL A 156 -20.15 9.46 10.25
CA VAL A 156 -19.71 10.79 9.79
C VAL A 156 -19.44 10.72 8.31
N VAL A 157 -19.56 11.86 7.63
CA VAL A 157 -19.27 11.94 6.19
C VAL A 157 -17.76 11.93 5.99
N THR A 158 -17.21 10.73 5.85
CA THR A 158 -15.96 10.47 5.13
C THR A 158 -16.32 10.05 3.72
N THR A 159 -15.39 10.13 2.76
CA THR A 159 -15.65 9.77 1.34
C THR A 159 -16.35 8.41 1.25
N ALA A 160 -17.65 8.41 0.97
CA ALA A 160 -18.49 7.21 0.97
C ALA A 160 -18.19 6.34 -0.24
N ASP A 161 -17.83 6.99 -1.35
CA ASP A 161 -17.46 6.34 -2.59
C ASP A 161 -15.94 6.14 -2.59
N ASP A 162 -15.47 4.95 -2.97
CA ASP A 162 -14.03 4.61 -3.11
C ASP A 162 -13.36 5.35 -4.28
N THR A 163 -13.90 6.51 -4.65
CA THR A 163 -13.44 7.38 -5.72
C THR A 163 -12.84 8.65 -5.13
N LEU A 164 -11.58 8.89 -5.44
CA LEU A 164 -10.89 10.13 -5.11
C LEU A 164 -10.52 10.85 -6.40
N ALA A 165 -10.87 12.13 -6.51
CA ALA A 165 -10.41 12.95 -7.63
C ALA A 165 -8.90 13.14 -7.51
N ILE A 166 -8.18 12.79 -8.57
CA ILE A 166 -6.71 12.92 -8.67
C ILE A 166 -6.32 13.73 -9.90
N SER A 167 -5.11 14.29 -9.91
CA SER A 167 -4.59 14.99 -11.08
C SER A 167 -4.35 14.03 -12.25
N GLY A 168 -4.38 14.55 -13.48
CA GLY A 168 -4.06 13.75 -14.67
C GLY A 168 -2.62 13.20 -14.64
N GLU A 169 -1.70 13.91 -14.01
CA GLU A 169 -0.32 13.45 -13.77
C GLU A 169 -0.28 12.24 -12.84
N ALA A 170 -0.98 12.31 -11.69
CA ALA A 170 -1.09 11.20 -10.75
C ALA A 170 -1.73 9.97 -11.42
N ALA A 171 -2.83 10.17 -12.16
CA ALA A 171 -3.49 9.09 -12.90
C ALA A 171 -2.54 8.42 -13.91
N THR A 172 -1.75 9.22 -14.62
CA THR A 172 -0.76 8.73 -15.58
C THR A 172 0.36 7.94 -14.89
N ALA A 173 0.90 8.45 -13.78
CA ALA A 173 1.94 7.77 -13.01
C ALA A 173 1.46 6.42 -12.46
N LEU A 174 0.27 6.39 -11.85
CA LEU A 174 -0.35 5.18 -11.31
C LEU A 174 -0.62 4.15 -12.42
N THR A 175 -1.16 4.59 -13.57
CA THR A 175 -1.42 3.70 -14.71
C THR A 175 -0.13 3.12 -15.30
N ARG A 176 0.94 3.90 -15.39
CA ARG A 176 2.24 3.39 -15.89
C ARG A 176 2.86 2.36 -14.95
N ARG A 177 2.69 2.53 -13.64
CA ARG A 177 3.29 1.67 -12.62
C ARG A 177 2.49 0.41 -12.36
N PHE A 178 1.17 0.53 -12.30
CA PHE A 178 0.25 -0.52 -11.84
C PHE A 178 -0.74 -0.97 -12.93
N GLY A 179 -0.72 -0.34 -14.10
CA GLY A 179 -1.49 -0.81 -15.24
C GLY A 179 -0.98 -2.16 -15.74
N ARG A 180 -1.84 -2.87 -16.45
CA ARG A 180 -1.50 -4.17 -17.03
C ARG A 180 -0.32 -4.04 -17.99
N VAL A 181 0.71 -4.86 -17.80
CA VAL A 181 1.76 -5.04 -18.81
C VAL A 181 1.14 -5.82 -19.97
N VAL A 182 1.04 -5.17 -21.13
CA VAL A 182 0.59 -5.80 -22.36
C VAL A 182 1.73 -5.79 -23.37
N ASN A 183 1.99 -6.94 -23.99
CA ASN A 183 2.90 -7.01 -25.13
C ASN A 183 2.26 -6.24 -26.29
N THR A 184 2.84 -5.10 -26.67
CA THR A 184 2.29 -4.24 -27.73
C THR A 184 2.59 -4.75 -29.14
N SER A 185 3.62 -5.60 -29.28
CA SER A 185 3.96 -6.30 -30.53
C SER A 185 4.99 -7.40 -30.26
N ALA A 186 4.83 -8.55 -30.89
CA ALA A 186 5.89 -9.56 -31.02
C ALA A 186 5.95 -10.00 -32.49
N THR A 187 7.04 -9.71 -33.18
CA THR A 187 7.26 -10.14 -34.57
C THR A 187 8.35 -11.18 -34.58
N VAL A 188 8.01 -12.41 -34.94
CA VAL A 188 8.97 -13.49 -35.16
C VAL A 188 9.12 -13.70 -36.66
N THR A 189 10.35 -13.66 -37.17
CA THR A 189 10.63 -13.96 -38.58
C THR A 189 10.27 -15.42 -38.87
N PRO A 190 9.39 -15.72 -39.85
CA PRO A 190 9.03 -17.10 -40.19
C PRO A 190 10.26 -17.88 -40.65
N GLN A 191 10.58 -18.98 -39.95
CA GLN A 191 11.60 -19.93 -40.43
C GLN A 191 10.91 -21.03 -41.23
N LYS A 192 11.34 -21.23 -42.48
CA LYS A 192 10.90 -22.35 -43.31
C LYS A 192 11.85 -23.53 -43.09
N ILE A 193 11.32 -24.66 -42.64
CA ILE A 193 12.05 -25.93 -42.55
C ILE A 193 11.59 -26.83 -43.69
N ALA A 194 12.53 -27.40 -44.44
CA ALA A 194 12.24 -28.35 -45.51
C ALA A 194 11.82 -29.70 -44.92
N ALA A 195 10.81 -30.34 -45.52
CA ALA A 195 10.38 -31.68 -45.13
C ALA A 195 11.54 -32.67 -45.28
N GLY A 196 11.89 -33.37 -44.18
CA GLY A 196 13.01 -34.32 -44.13
C GLY A 196 14.31 -33.77 -43.52
N SER A 197 14.37 -32.50 -43.14
CA SER A 197 15.51 -31.95 -42.40
C SER A 197 15.35 -32.16 -40.89
N SER A 198 16.18 -33.00 -40.27
CA SER A 198 16.41 -32.97 -38.82
C SER A 198 17.36 -31.81 -38.51
N ALA A 199 16.85 -30.59 -38.48
CA ALA A 199 17.60 -29.47 -37.93
C ALA A 199 17.84 -29.75 -36.44
N ASN A 200 19.08 -29.62 -35.99
CA ASN A 200 19.42 -29.72 -34.59
C ASN A 200 18.61 -28.65 -33.82
N LEU A 201 17.74 -29.09 -32.91
CA LEU A 201 16.80 -28.25 -32.15
C LEU A 201 17.50 -27.27 -31.20
N ASP A 202 18.83 -27.37 -31.06
CA ASP A 202 19.67 -26.46 -30.26
C ASP A 202 19.63 -25.00 -30.73
N SER A 203 19.08 -24.72 -31.93
CA SER A 203 18.89 -23.36 -32.45
C SER A 203 17.44 -22.88 -32.51
N VAL A 204 16.46 -23.72 -32.09
CA VAL A 204 15.06 -23.29 -31.89
C VAL A 204 14.90 -22.78 -30.45
N GLY A 205 15.86 -21.97 -30.00
CA GLY A 205 15.65 -21.04 -28.92
C GLY A 205 14.92 -19.86 -29.53
N GLY A 206 13.60 -19.77 -29.32
CA GLY A 206 12.94 -18.47 -29.42
C GLY A 206 13.76 -17.52 -28.56
N THR A 207 14.28 -16.45 -29.15
CA THR A 207 14.93 -15.39 -28.41
C THR A 207 13.84 -14.73 -27.56
N SER A 208 13.56 -15.32 -26.40
CA SER A 208 13.23 -14.54 -25.23
C SER A 208 14.45 -13.68 -25.01
N GLY A 209 14.42 -12.46 -25.56
CA GLY A 209 15.33 -11.44 -25.11
C GLY A 209 15.06 -11.25 -23.63
N SER A 210 15.78 -11.99 -22.78
CA SER A 210 16.02 -11.56 -21.41
C SER A 210 16.48 -10.11 -21.53
N PRO A 211 15.77 -9.13 -20.95
CA PRO A 211 16.43 -7.88 -20.66
C PRO A 211 17.51 -8.23 -19.63
N ALA A 212 18.74 -8.41 -20.11
CA ALA A 212 19.90 -8.28 -19.24
C ALA A 212 19.84 -6.84 -18.71
N ILE A 213 19.35 -6.67 -17.49
CA ILE A 213 19.53 -5.44 -16.73
C ILE A 213 21.03 -5.36 -16.49
N GLN A 214 21.75 -4.66 -17.37
CA GLN A 214 23.09 -4.21 -17.06
C GLN A 214 22.98 -3.12 -16.00
N TYR A 215 23.12 -3.51 -14.73
CA TYR A 215 23.48 -2.58 -13.66
C TYR A 215 24.88 -2.03 -13.98
N ARG A 216 24.94 -0.82 -14.54
CA ARG A 216 26.18 -0.04 -14.55
C ARG A 216 26.32 0.59 -13.17
N CYS A 217 27.00 -0.11 -12.26
CA CYS A 217 27.54 0.50 -11.06
C CYS A 217 28.71 1.38 -11.49
N GLY A 218 28.47 2.68 -11.62
CA GLY A 218 29.52 3.69 -11.78
C GLY A 218 29.87 4.26 -10.42
N TYR A 219 30.75 3.59 -9.69
CA TYR A 219 31.61 4.23 -8.71
C TYR A 219 32.95 4.44 -9.42
N ASP A 220 33.37 5.68 -9.62
CA ASP A 220 34.62 6.13 -9.04
C ASP A 220 34.86 7.64 -9.20
N ARG A 221 35.35 8.16 -8.07
CA ARG A 221 36.04 9.41 -7.73
C ARG A 221 36.40 10.41 -8.82
#